data_AF-A0A9D5H211-F1
#
_entry.id   AF-A0A9D5H211-F1
#
_cell.length_a   1.000
_cell.length_b   1.000
_cell.length_c   1.000
_cell.angle_alpha   90.00
_cell.angle_beta   90.00
_cell.angle_gamma   90.00
#
_symmetry.space_group_name_H-M   'P 1'
#
loop_
_entity.id
_entity.type
_entity.pdbx_description
1 polymer ?
#
loop_
_entity_poly.entity_id
_entity_poly.type
_entity_poly.pdbx_seq_one_letter_code
_entity_poly.pdbx_strand_id
1 'polypeptide(L)'
;MQATEKLGEDQNLLVCDIVKEASDCPVKERCWDQREALPGEPRCVICGRFGEYICDETDDDICSKECKHTLISRLAESQKPAAKAIHPVKLPATDECFYVRDEGRSSFQCLSTDQIDSLRSKISILELANSHYSALNYPVSSTRKRRRYGPGR
;
A
#
# COMPACT_ATOMS: atom_id res chain seq x y z
N MET A 1 29.45 -76.73 -23.19
CA MET A 1 29.53 -76.12 -21.83
C MET A 1 29.64 -74.62 -22.00
N GLN A 2 28.52 -73.90 -21.92
CA GLN A 2 28.51 -72.45 -21.69
C GLN A 2 27.32 -72.17 -20.80
N ALA A 3 27.59 -71.78 -19.55
CA ALA A 3 26.61 -71.25 -18.62
C ALA A 3 27.12 -69.86 -18.22
N THR A 4 26.55 -68.84 -18.85
CA THR A 4 26.79 -67.44 -18.52
C THR A 4 25.73 -66.98 -17.53
N GLU A 5 26.16 -66.81 -16.28
CA GLU A 5 25.94 -65.64 -15.42
C GLU A 5 24.63 -64.86 -15.62
N LYS A 6 23.74 -64.96 -14.63
CA LYS A 6 22.79 -63.89 -14.29
C LYS A 6 22.84 -63.63 -12.79
N LEU A 7 23.66 -62.64 -12.40
CA LEU A 7 23.55 -61.96 -11.12
C LEU A 7 23.18 -60.51 -11.40
N GLY A 8 22.07 -60.04 -10.82
CA GLY A 8 21.87 -58.64 -10.49
C GLY A 8 20.77 -57.91 -11.25
N GLU A 9 19.51 -58.07 -10.84
CA GLU A 9 18.40 -57.17 -11.22
C GLU A 9 17.54 -56.70 -10.02
N ASP A 10 18.02 -56.81 -8.78
CA ASP A 10 17.19 -56.49 -7.59
C ASP A 10 17.60 -55.23 -6.81
N GLN A 11 18.51 -54.39 -7.31
CA GLN A 11 18.97 -53.20 -6.55
C GLN A 11 18.29 -51.88 -6.91
N ASN A 12 17.32 -51.86 -7.84
CA ASN A 12 16.76 -50.60 -8.35
C ASN A 12 15.46 -50.13 -7.67
N LEU A 13 15.03 -50.78 -6.58
CA LEU A 13 13.77 -50.46 -5.90
C LEU A 13 13.93 -49.57 -4.65
N LEU A 14 15.16 -49.24 -4.24
CA LEU A 14 15.42 -48.43 -3.04
C LEU A 14 16.11 -47.08 -3.35
N VAL A 15 16.01 -46.60 -4.59
CA VAL A 15 16.57 -45.29 -4.98
C VAL A 15 15.46 -44.27 -5.28
N CYS A 16 14.25 -44.71 -5.59
CA CYS A 16 13.14 -43.80 -5.92
C CYS A 16 12.51 -43.09 -4.70
N ASP A 17 12.66 -43.62 -3.48
CA ASP A 17 12.10 -42.99 -2.28
C ASP A 17 13.07 -42.01 -1.60
N ILE A 18 14.38 -42.08 -1.90
CA ILE A 18 15.39 -41.12 -1.40
C ILE A 18 15.44 -39.86 -2.27
N VAL A 19 15.04 -39.95 -3.55
CA VAL A 19 15.11 -38.82 -4.50
C VAL A 19 13.83 -37.95 -4.48
N LYS A 20 12.78 -38.38 -3.76
CA LYS A 20 11.49 -37.67 -3.72
C LYS A 20 11.40 -36.57 -2.65
N GLU A 21 12.34 -36.54 -1.72
CA GLU A 21 12.43 -35.58 -0.59
C GLU A 21 13.36 -34.38 -0.90
N ALA A 22 13.74 -34.16 -2.17
CA ALA A 22 14.55 -33.01 -2.58
C ALA A 22 13.73 -31.89 -3.24
N SER A 23 12.44 -32.11 -3.52
CA SER A 23 11.58 -31.15 -4.23
C SER A 23 10.50 -30.50 -3.36
N ASP A 24 10.58 -30.62 -2.04
CA ASP A 24 9.64 -29.95 -1.11
C ASP A 24 10.39 -29.16 -0.04
N CYS A 25 11.47 -28.47 -0.41
CA CYS A 25 11.94 -27.38 0.44
C CYS A 25 10.81 -26.35 0.50
N PRO A 26 10.22 -26.10 1.69
CA PRO A 26 9.10 -25.20 1.79
C PRO A 26 9.54 -23.81 1.32
N VAL A 27 8.70 -23.21 0.46
CA VAL A 27 8.90 -21.84 -0.01
C VAL A 27 9.14 -20.94 1.20
N LYS A 28 10.19 -20.12 1.13
CA LYS A 28 10.57 -19.21 2.21
C LYS A 28 9.41 -18.30 2.57
N GLU A 29 9.03 -18.28 3.83
CA GLU A 29 7.97 -17.39 4.32
C GLU A 29 8.50 -15.95 4.49
N ARG A 30 9.66 -15.82 5.13
CA ARG A 30 10.33 -14.55 5.45
C ARG A 30 11.60 -14.38 4.63
N CYS A 31 12.00 -13.12 4.39
CA CYS A 31 13.17 -12.84 3.59
C CYS A 31 14.51 -13.14 4.29
N TRP A 32 14.54 -13.21 5.63
CA TRP A 32 15.77 -13.50 6.39
C TRP A 32 16.19 -14.96 6.31
N ASP A 33 15.29 -15.85 5.88
CA ASP A 33 15.56 -17.28 5.71
C ASP A 33 16.28 -17.55 4.37
N GLN A 34 16.52 -16.48 3.59
CA GLN A 34 17.23 -16.50 2.33
C GLN A 34 18.64 -15.95 2.46
N ARG A 35 19.57 -16.51 1.69
CA ARG A 35 20.95 -16.06 1.58
C ARG A 35 21.10 -14.72 0.84
N GLU A 36 22.26 -14.09 1.01
CA GLU A 36 22.65 -12.95 0.18
C GLU A 36 22.94 -13.37 -1.26
N ALA A 37 22.61 -12.49 -2.21
CA ALA A 37 22.88 -12.72 -3.63
C ALA A 37 24.33 -12.37 -3.98
N LEU A 38 24.96 -13.22 -4.78
CA LEU A 38 26.29 -13.00 -5.33
C LEU A 38 26.25 -12.03 -6.54
N PRO A 39 27.40 -11.51 -6.98
CA PRO A 39 27.47 -10.73 -8.21
C PRO A 39 27.03 -11.56 -9.42
N GLY A 40 26.10 -11.03 -10.22
CA GLY A 40 25.58 -11.70 -11.42
C GLY A 40 24.37 -12.62 -11.17
N GLU A 41 23.93 -12.80 -9.93
CA GLU A 41 22.72 -13.56 -9.59
C GLU A 41 21.45 -12.69 -9.55
N PRO A 42 20.26 -13.29 -9.76
CA PRO A 42 18.98 -12.60 -9.59
C PRO A 42 18.79 -12.12 -8.14
N ARG A 43 18.17 -10.95 -8.00
CA ARG A 43 17.99 -10.27 -6.72
C ARG A 43 16.53 -9.94 -6.48
N CYS A 44 16.06 -10.27 -5.28
CA CYS A 44 14.72 -9.93 -4.84
C CYS A 44 14.49 -8.42 -4.93
N VAL A 45 13.47 -8.00 -5.69
CA VAL A 45 13.15 -6.58 -5.90
C VAL A 45 12.74 -5.83 -4.63
N ILE A 46 12.37 -6.57 -3.57
CA ILE A 46 11.95 -5.98 -2.28
C ILE A 46 13.12 -5.80 -1.31
N CYS A 47 14.02 -6.78 -1.20
CA CYS A 47 15.05 -6.81 -0.14
C CYS A 47 16.50 -6.98 -0.63
N GLY A 48 16.72 -7.28 -1.92
CA GLY A 48 18.06 -7.38 -2.52
C GLY A 48 18.80 -8.70 -2.31
N ARG A 49 18.23 -9.63 -1.52
CA ARG A 49 18.74 -11.02 -1.34
C ARG A 49 18.50 -11.89 -2.58
N PHE A 50 18.97 -13.13 -2.56
CA PHE A 50 18.82 -14.04 -3.72
C PHE A 50 17.35 -14.21 -4.14
N GLY A 51 17.07 -13.86 -5.40
CA GLY A 51 15.76 -14.04 -6.03
C GLY A 51 15.58 -15.47 -6.51
N GLU A 52 15.03 -16.32 -5.65
CA GLU A 52 14.87 -17.75 -5.95
C GLU A 52 13.61 -18.03 -6.80
N TYR A 53 12.60 -17.17 -6.73
CA TYR A 53 11.33 -17.34 -7.41
C TYR A 53 11.03 -16.13 -8.29
N ILE A 54 10.33 -16.34 -9.40
CA ILE A 54 9.79 -15.27 -10.26
C ILE A 54 8.29 -15.15 -9.97
N CYS A 55 7.81 -13.92 -9.82
CA CYS A 55 6.40 -13.66 -9.53
C CYS A 55 5.61 -13.50 -10.83
N ASP A 56 4.80 -14.49 -11.22
CA ASP A 56 4.03 -14.51 -12.48
C ASP A 56 3.24 -13.23 -12.80
N GLU A 57 2.70 -12.56 -11.77
CA GLU A 57 1.90 -11.34 -11.95
C GLU A 57 2.74 -10.12 -12.36
N THR A 58 4.05 -10.15 -12.13
CA THR A 58 4.96 -9.00 -12.24
C THR A 58 6.22 -9.28 -13.04
N ASP A 59 6.53 -10.56 -13.26
CA ASP A 59 7.78 -11.07 -13.83
C ASP A 59 9.05 -10.63 -13.07
N ASP A 60 8.89 -10.26 -11.79
CA ASP A 60 9.99 -9.82 -10.93
C ASP A 60 10.54 -10.97 -10.06
N ASP A 61 11.85 -10.95 -9.85
CA ASP A 61 12.55 -11.85 -8.92
C ASP A 61 12.19 -11.54 -7.45
N ILE A 62 11.85 -12.58 -6.69
CA ILE A 62 11.46 -12.52 -5.27
C ILE A 62 12.10 -13.65 -4.46
N CYS A 63 12.32 -13.41 -3.16
CA CYS A 63 12.95 -14.40 -2.28
C CYS A 63 11.99 -15.18 -1.37
N SER A 64 10.79 -14.65 -1.11
CA SER A 64 9.85 -15.21 -0.11
C SER A 64 8.40 -14.79 -0.37
N LYS A 65 7.45 -15.49 0.27
CA LYS A 65 6.01 -15.14 0.20
C LYS A 65 5.73 -13.73 0.72
N GLU A 66 6.38 -13.32 1.82
CA GLU A 66 6.25 -11.95 2.33
C GLU A 66 6.68 -10.89 1.29
N CYS A 67 7.79 -11.13 0.58
CA CYS A 67 8.23 -10.22 -0.48
C CYS A 67 7.25 -10.22 -1.65
N LYS A 68 6.68 -11.37 -2.03
CA LYS A 68 5.59 -11.44 -3.03
C LYS A 68 4.41 -10.55 -2.62
N HIS A 69 3.91 -10.70 -1.39
CA HIS A 69 2.78 -9.90 -0.90
C HIS A 69 3.09 -8.40 -0.91
N THR A 70 4.29 -8.02 -0.44
CA THR A 70 4.73 -6.62 -0.42
C THR A 70 4.79 -6.02 -1.83
N LEU A 71 5.29 -6.78 -2.80
CA LEU A 71 5.37 -6.36 -4.20
C LEU A 71 3.97 -6.10 -4.78
N ILE A 72 3.05 -7.07 -4.63
CA ILE A 72 1.67 -6.94 -5.13
C ILE A 72 0.95 -5.76 -4.45
N SER A 73 1.13 -5.56 -3.14
CA SER A 73 0.52 -4.44 -2.43
C SER A 73 0.99 -3.08 -2.94
N ARG A 74 2.29 -2.90 -3.22
CA ARG A 74 2.84 -1.65 -3.78
C ARG A 74 2.28 -1.37 -5.17
N LEU A 75 2.09 -2.40 -5.99
CA LEU A 75 1.48 -2.23 -7.31
C LEU A 75 0.03 -1.78 -7.20
N ALA A 76 -0.75 -2.39 -6.29
CA ALA A 76 -2.12 -1.97 -6.03
C ALA A 76 -2.22 -0.52 -5.52
N GLU A 77 -1.23 -0.04 -4.76
CA GLU A 77 -1.14 1.36 -4.33
C GLU A 77 -0.78 2.30 -5.47
N SER A 78 0.16 1.91 -6.34
CA SER A 78 0.59 2.71 -7.49
C SER A 78 -0.51 2.89 -8.55
N GLN A 79 -1.43 1.92 -8.66
CA GLN A 79 -2.56 1.97 -9.59
C GLN A 79 -3.73 2.81 -9.08
N LYS A 80 -3.75 3.17 -7.79
CA LYS A 80 -4.69 4.19 -7.33
C LYS A 80 -4.22 5.53 -7.91
N PRO A 81 -5.09 6.33 -8.54
CA PRO A 81 -4.71 7.66 -8.99
C PRO A 81 -4.10 8.38 -7.79
N ALA A 82 -2.84 8.78 -7.90
CA ALA A 82 -2.10 9.44 -6.86
C ALA A 82 -2.85 10.73 -6.48
N ALA A 83 -3.77 10.62 -5.52
CA ALA A 83 -4.06 11.71 -4.62
C ALA A 83 -2.72 12.01 -3.99
N LYS A 84 -1.97 12.94 -4.59
CA LYS A 84 -0.62 13.35 -4.21
C LYS A 84 -0.58 13.30 -2.69
N ALA A 85 0.23 12.39 -2.14
CA ALA A 85 0.41 12.30 -0.71
C ALA A 85 1.04 13.63 -0.29
N ILE A 86 0.18 14.60 0.03
CA ILE A 86 0.53 15.77 0.79
C ILE A 86 0.99 15.15 2.11
N HIS A 87 2.31 15.11 2.35
CA HIS A 87 2.81 14.93 3.70
C HIS A 87 1.93 15.77 4.63
N PRO A 88 1.41 15.25 5.75
CA PRO A 88 0.66 16.08 6.68
C PRO A 88 1.63 17.12 7.23
N VAL A 89 1.75 18.23 6.52
CA VAL A 89 2.37 19.45 7.00
C VAL A 89 1.50 19.81 8.19
N LYS A 90 2.10 19.80 9.39
CA LYS A 90 1.48 20.39 10.57
C LYS A 90 1.38 21.88 10.29
N LEU A 91 0.32 22.28 9.60
CA LEU A 91 -0.01 23.68 9.45
C LEU A 91 -0.27 24.20 10.87
N PRO A 92 0.35 25.32 11.26
CA PRO A 92 0.00 25.95 12.53
C PRO A 92 -1.51 26.21 12.51
N ALA A 93 -2.20 25.83 13.59
CA ALA A 93 -3.66 26.01 13.72
C ALA A 93 -4.09 27.48 13.86
N THR A 94 -3.26 28.41 13.41
CA THR A 94 -3.62 29.81 13.24
C THR A 94 -4.42 29.90 11.95
N ASP A 95 -5.74 29.71 12.09
CA ASP A 95 -6.75 29.96 11.06
C ASP A 95 -6.86 31.48 10.82
N GLU A 96 -5.77 32.07 10.33
CA GLU A 96 -5.72 33.47 9.89
C GLU A 96 -6.23 33.51 8.45
N CYS A 97 -7.51 33.20 8.27
CA CYS A 97 -8.21 33.49 7.02
C CYS A 97 -8.26 35.02 6.86
N PHE A 98 -7.35 35.57 6.05
CA PHE A 98 -7.39 36.98 5.68
C PHE A 98 -8.56 37.20 4.70
N TYR A 99 -9.68 37.69 5.22
CA TYR A 99 -10.74 38.24 4.37
C TYR A 99 -10.21 39.52 3.72
N VAL A 100 -9.79 39.44 2.46
CA VAL A 100 -9.55 40.64 1.65
C VAL A 100 -10.91 41.31 1.46
N ARG A 101 -11.11 42.48 2.10
CA ARG A 101 -12.26 43.31 1.78
C ARG A 101 -12.02 43.94 0.42
N ASP A 102 -12.85 43.56 -0.55
CA ASP A 102 -12.94 44.28 -1.81
C ASP A 102 -13.58 45.65 -1.54
N GLU A 103 -12.74 46.64 -1.26
CA GLU A 103 -13.11 48.05 -1.20
C GLU A 103 -13.30 48.57 -2.63
N GLY A 104 -14.48 48.29 -3.22
CA GLY A 104 -14.94 49.07 -4.36
C GLY A 104 -15.64 48.29 -5.48
N ARG A 105 -16.95 48.54 -5.57
CA ARG A 105 -17.90 48.29 -6.67
C ARG A 105 -18.53 46.88 -6.80
N SER A 106 -19.82 46.91 -6.44
CA SER A 106 -20.93 46.08 -6.92
C SER A 106 -20.98 44.63 -6.44
N SER A 107 -21.90 44.39 -5.49
CA SER A 107 -22.60 43.13 -5.26
C SER A 107 -21.70 41.88 -5.20
N PHE A 108 -21.36 41.45 -3.99
CA PHE A 108 -21.01 40.05 -3.77
C PHE A 108 -22.22 39.21 -4.21
N GLN A 109 -22.24 38.74 -5.44
CA GLN A 109 -23.22 37.77 -5.90
C GLN A 109 -22.80 36.43 -5.30
N CYS A 110 -23.40 36.09 -4.17
CA CYS A 110 -23.42 34.73 -3.69
C CYS A 110 -23.89 33.86 -4.86
N LEU A 111 -23.11 32.85 -5.25
CA LEU A 111 -23.54 31.92 -6.28
C LEU A 111 -24.87 31.28 -5.86
N SER A 112 -25.80 31.13 -6.79
CA SER A 112 -27.01 30.36 -6.52
C SER A 112 -26.66 28.90 -6.26
N THR A 113 -27.54 28.17 -5.58
CA THR A 113 -27.39 26.74 -5.31
C THR A 113 -27.10 25.96 -6.59
N ASP A 114 -27.80 26.28 -7.68
CA ASP A 114 -27.62 25.62 -8.98
C ASP A 114 -26.22 25.89 -9.58
N GLN A 115 -25.68 27.08 -9.40
CA GLN A 115 -24.32 27.42 -9.84
C GLN A 115 -23.28 26.65 -9.03
N ILE A 116 -23.50 26.51 -7.73
CA ILE A 116 -22.66 25.73 -6.83
C ILE A 116 -22.71 24.24 -7.22
N ASP A 117 -23.90 23.70 -7.48
CA ASP A 117 -24.07 22.29 -7.84
C ASP A 117 -23.52 21.99 -9.25
N SER A 118 -23.62 22.94 -10.19
CA SER A 118 -22.94 22.85 -11.49
C SER A 118 -21.43 22.80 -11.32
N LEU A 119 -20.84 23.62 -10.43
CA LEU A 119 -19.40 23.58 -10.15
C LEU A 119 -18.99 22.28 -9.47
N ARG A 120 -19.78 21.79 -8.51
CA ARG A 120 -19.55 20.49 -7.86
C ARG A 120 -19.57 19.35 -8.87
N SER A 121 -20.54 19.36 -9.78
CA SER A 121 -20.65 18.38 -10.88
C SER A 121 -19.46 18.47 -11.83
N LYS A 122 -19.03 19.67 -12.21
CA LYS A 122 -17.84 19.89 -13.07
C LYS A 122 -16.53 19.44 -12.43
N ILE A 123 -16.44 19.43 -11.10
CA ILE A 123 -15.24 19.02 -10.35
C ILE A 123 -15.27 17.50 -10.04
N SER A 124 -16.33 16.78 -10.43
CA SER A 124 -16.41 15.31 -10.40
C SER A 124 -15.98 14.68 -9.07
N ILE A 125 -16.26 15.36 -7.94
CA ILE A 125 -16.14 14.77 -6.61
C ILE A 125 -17.34 13.85 -6.49
N LEU A 126 -17.14 12.58 -6.81
CA LEU A 126 -18.09 11.54 -6.45
C LEU A 126 -18.10 11.49 -4.92
N GLU A 127 -19.26 11.79 -4.32
CA GLU A 127 -19.53 11.34 -2.97
C GLU A 127 -19.47 9.82 -3.03
N LEU A 128 -18.31 9.26 -2.70
CA LEU A 128 -18.23 7.90 -2.23
C LEU A 128 -19.04 7.92 -0.94
N ALA A 129 -20.34 7.69 -1.06
CA ALA A 129 -21.24 7.40 0.02
C ALA A 129 -20.77 6.07 0.63
N ASN A 130 -19.68 6.14 1.40
CA ASN A 130 -19.35 5.14 2.38
C ASN A 130 -20.53 5.17 3.34
N SER A 131 -21.30 4.09 3.34
CA SER A 131 -22.47 3.83 4.18
C SER A 131 -22.13 3.71 5.68
N HIS A 132 -21.11 4.43 6.15
CA HIS A 132 -20.55 4.28 7.50
C HIS A 132 -20.38 5.57 8.28
N TYR A 133 -20.93 6.71 7.81
CA TYR A 133 -21.07 7.92 8.64
C TYR A 133 -22.51 8.09 9.11
N SER A 134 -22.95 7.19 9.98
CA SER A 134 -24.09 7.47 10.85
C SER A 134 -23.66 8.43 11.94
N ALA A 135 -24.17 9.66 11.87
CA ALA A 135 -24.36 10.59 12.98
C ALA A 135 -23.11 11.03 13.78
N LEU A 136 -22.31 11.95 13.22
CA LEU A 136 -21.74 13.02 14.06
C LEU A 136 -22.70 14.21 14.07
N ASN A 137 -23.77 14.06 14.86
CA ASN A 137 -24.44 15.21 15.43
C ASN A 137 -23.41 15.96 16.27
N TYR A 138 -22.88 17.08 15.76
CA TYR A 138 -22.18 18.04 16.60
C TYR A 138 -23.24 18.89 17.32
N PRO A 139 -23.46 18.71 18.63
CA PRO A 139 -24.23 19.69 19.38
C PRO A 139 -23.43 21.00 19.42
N VAL A 140 -24.02 22.07 18.89
CA VAL A 140 -23.56 23.44 19.15
C VAL A 140 -23.86 23.75 20.61
N SER A 141 -22.99 23.30 21.51
CA SER A 141 -23.00 23.74 22.91
C SER A 141 -22.40 25.13 22.98
N SER A 142 -23.26 26.14 22.79
CA SER A 142 -22.96 27.52 23.13
C SER A 142 -22.68 27.64 24.63
N THR A 143 -21.41 27.52 25.04
CA THR A 143 -20.95 27.98 26.35
C THR A 143 -19.89 29.06 26.15
N ARG A 144 -20.37 30.30 26.19
CA ARG A 144 -19.57 31.53 26.11
C ARG A 144 -18.75 31.68 27.40
N LYS A 145 -17.59 31.01 27.51
CA LYS A 145 -16.65 31.28 28.62
C LYS A 145 -15.92 32.59 28.34
N ARG A 146 -16.40 33.67 28.96
CA ARG A 146 -15.69 34.96 29.04
C ARG A 146 -14.34 34.75 29.73
N ARG A 147 -13.25 34.70 28.95
CA ARG A 147 -11.89 34.82 29.49
C ARG A 147 -11.61 36.30 29.74
N ARG A 148 -11.50 36.68 31.03
CA ARG A 148 -10.89 37.96 31.43
C ARG A 148 -9.38 37.79 31.36
N TYR A 149 -8.71 38.58 30.53
CA TYR A 149 -7.25 38.75 30.63
C TYR A 149 -6.97 39.73 31.77
N GLY A 150 -6.17 39.31 32.75
CA GLY A 150 -5.59 40.20 33.76
C GLY A 150 -4.28 40.83 33.23
N PRO A 151 -3.87 41.99 33.74
CA PRO A 151 -2.68 42.69 33.25
C PRO A 151 -1.40 41.99 33.76
N GLY A 152 -0.52 41.61 32.83
CA GLY A 152 0.82 41.12 33.14
C GLY A 152 1.70 42.25 33.66
N ARG A 153 2.53 41.91 34.66
CA ARG A 153 3.60 42.75 35.21
C ARG A 153 4.82 42.73 34.31
#